data_AF-A0A629S0V5-F1
#
_entry.id   AF-A0A629S0V5-F1
#
_cell.length_a   1.000
_cell.length_b   1.000
_cell.length_c   1.000
_cell.angle_alpha   90.00
_cell.angle_beta   90.00
_cell.angle_gamma   90.00
#
_symmetry.space_group_name_H-M   'P 1'
#
loop_
_entity.id
_entity.type
_entity.pdbx_description
1 polymer ?
#
loop_
_entity_poly.entity_id
_entity_poly.type
_entity_poly.pdbx_seq_one_letter_code
_entity_poly.pdbx_strand_id
1 'polypeptide(L)'
;MRNFFLTMTPEQWEKLKASPQNFPIVDDYFPAQPEPGDMLLIRQQLRRTSYDTETIVDLGQCVIVQAEPARNTPNRYRLKVTFNMTPEQVKQRYGCRCTKLSSILCRYKEHEAEKERAKWERKRRILAHKAETAARYLRKGSE
;
A
#
# COMPACT_ATOMS: atom_id res chain seq x y z
N MET A 1 20.47 11.13 6.42
CA MET A 1 19.02 11.37 6.34
C MET A 1 18.74 12.71 7.00
N ARG A 2 18.41 13.71 6.20
CA ARG A 2 18.07 15.07 6.64
C ARG A 2 16.55 15.18 6.81
N ASN A 3 16.15 16.12 7.66
CA ASN A 3 14.74 16.44 7.89
C ASN A 3 14.43 17.80 7.27
N PHE A 4 13.46 17.80 6.36
CA PHE A 4 12.92 19.00 5.74
C PHE A 4 11.53 19.29 6.29
N PHE A 5 11.16 20.56 6.36
CA PHE A 5 9.85 20.99 6.84
C PHE A 5 9.06 21.61 5.71
N LEU A 6 7.79 21.25 5.63
CA LEU A 6 6.85 21.79 4.67
C LEU A 6 5.61 22.28 5.42
N THR A 7 5.27 23.56 5.27
CA THR A 7 4.14 24.14 5.98
C THR A 7 2.90 24.14 5.10
N MET A 8 1.83 23.46 5.52
CA MET A 8 0.57 23.37 4.78
C MET A 8 -0.64 23.35 5.72
N THR A 9 -1.82 23.63 5.17
CA THR A 9 -3.07 23.49 5.94
C THR A 9 -3.49 22.01 6.06
N PRO A 10 -4.27 21.63 7.09
CA PRO A 10 -4.79 20.27 7.23
C PRO A 10 -5.62 19.84 6.01
N GLU A 11 -6.38 20.77 5.43
CA GLU A 11 -7.16 20.51 4.23
C GLU A 11 -6.28 20.20 3.01
N GLN A 12 -5.18 20.94 2.85
CA GLN A 12 -4.19 20.66 1.80
C GLN A 12 -3.53 19.30 2.03
N TRP A 13 -3.20 18.98 3.28
CA TRP A 13 -2.66 17.67 3.65
C TRP A 13 -3.62 16.52 3.37
N GLU A 14 -4.90 16.64 3.70
CA GLU A 14 -5.92 15.63 3.38
C GLU A 14 -6.08 15.46 1.87
N LYS A 15 -6.10 16.56 1.10
CA LYS A 15 -6.13 16.51 -0.36
C LYS A 15 -4.91 15.80 -0.95
N LEU A 16 -3.72 16.04 -0.40
CA LEU A 16 -2.49 15.35 -0.80
C LEU A 16 -2.55 13.85 -0.52
N LYS A 17 -3.09 13.45 0.63
CA LYS A 17 -3.32 12.03 0.97
C LYS A 17 -4.34 11.34 0.06
N ALA A 18 -5.36 12.09 -0.35
CA ALA A 18 -6.46 11.61 -1.19
C ALA A 18 -6.09 11.46 -2.68
N SER A 19 -4.97 12.04 -3.13
CA SER A 19 -4.48 11.94 -4.51
C SER A 19 -3.17 11.14 -4.61
N PRO A 20 -3.19 9.82 -4.34
CA PRO A 20 -2.01 8.96 -4.31
C PRO A 20 -1.50 8.55 -5.71
N GLN A 21 -2.29 8.77 -6.77
CA GLN A 21 -2.02 8.17 -8.08
C GLN A 21 -0.83 8.78 -8.82
N ASN A 22 -0.37 9.95 -8.42
CA ASN A 22 0.87 10.55 -8.88
C ASN A 22 1.52 11.16 -7.65
N PHE A 23 2.51 10.48 -7.07
CA PHE A 23 3.36 10.97 -5.98
C PHE A 23 3.26 12.50 -5.84
N PRO A 24 2.63 13.01 -4.78
CA PRO A 24 2.24 14.40 -4.75
C PRO A 24 3.48 15.26 -4.94
N ILE A 25 3.37 16.17 -5.90
CA ILE A 25 4.46 17.07 -6.21
C ILE A 25 4.28 18.31 -5.35
N VAL A 26 5.23 18.53 -4.45
CA VAL A 26 5.24 19.71 -3.59
C VAL A 26 6.41 20.60 -3.96
N ASP A 27 6.21 21.91 -3.88
CA ASP A 27 7.20 22.91 -4.24
C ASP A 27 7.32 23.89 -3.08
N ASP A 28 8.52 23.97 -2.48
CA ASP A 28 8.80 24.87 -1.38
C ASP A 28 10.29 25.24 -1.32
N TYR A 29 10.60 26.22 -0.49
CA TYR A 29 11.96 26.66 -0.21
C TYR A 29 12.63 25.76 0.81
N PHE A 30 13.77 25.19 0.45
CA PHE A 30 14.58 24.34 1.32
C PHE A 30 16.01 24.88 1.42
N PRO A 31 16.57 25.00 2.63
CA PRO A 31 17.89 25.59 2.86
C PRO A 31 19.05 24.76 2.29
N ALA A 32 18.79 23.49 1.96
CA ALA A 32 19.74 22.58 1.34
C ALA A 32 19.03 21.73 0.29
N GLN A 33 19.77 21.23 -0.70
CA GLN A 33 19.23 20.31 -1.69
C GLN A 33 18.71 19.04 -1.00
N PRO A 34 17.41 18.71 -1.17
CA PRO A 34 16.84 17.49 -0.65
C PRO A 34 17.32 16.30 -1.48
N GLU A 35 17.73 15.22 -0.82
CA GLU A 35 18.13 13.99 -1.50
C GLU A 35 17.01 12.94 -1.44
N PRO A 36 16.92 12.05 -2.45
CA PRO A 36 16.08 10.86 -2.36
C PRO A 36 16.40 10.06 -1.09
N GLY A 37 15.39 9.77 -0.28
CA GLY A 37 15.53 9.12 1.03
C GLY A 37 15.52 10.07 2.22
N ASP A 38 15.61 11.39 2.02
CA ASP A 38 15.43 12.35 3.10
C ASP A 38 13.97 12.41 3.58
N MET A 39 13.77 12.79 4.84
CA MET A 39 12.43 12.88 5.45
C MET A 39 11.85 14.27 5.27
N LEU A 40 10.59 14.33 4.85
CA LEU A 40 9.79 15.54 4.76
C LEU A 40 8.69 15.53 5.84
N LEU A 41 8.81 16.43 6.80
CA LEU A 41 7.89 16.63 7.91
C LEU A 41 6.90 17.74 7.52
N ILE A 42 5.61 17.40 7.57
CA ILE A 42 4.54 18.32 7.18
C ILE A 42 3.97 18.94 8.44
N ARG A 43 3.95 20.26 8.47
CA ARG A 43 3.60 21.07 9.63
C ARG A 43 2.49 22.06 9.30
N GLN A 44 1.72 22.43 10.30
CA GLN A 44 0.79 23.54 10.24
C GLN A 44 1.23 24.60 11.25
N GLN A 45 1.35 25.84 10.78
CA GLN A 45 1.45 26.98 11.67
C GLN A 45 0.04 27.45 12.05
N LEU A 46 -0.31 27.35 13.34
CA LEU A 46 -1.55 27.90 13.85
C LEU A 46 -1.43 29.42 14.01
N ARG A 47 -2.57 30.13 13.89
CA ARG A 47 -2.60 31.59 14.11
C ARG A 47 -2.25 31.87 15.57
N ARG A 48 -1.33 32.83 15.79
CA ARG A 48 -1.08 33.39 17.12
C ARG A 48 -2.39 33.93 17.70
N THR A 49 -2.81 33.40 18.83
CA THR A 49 -3.86 34.02 19.66
C THR A 49 -3.19 34.64 20.89
N SER A 50 -3.85 35.61 21.53
CA SER A 50 -3.30 36.32 22.68
C SER A 50 -2.95 35.44 23.89
N TYR A 51 -3.41 34.19 23.88
CA TYR A 51 -3.21 33.21 24.95
C TYR A 51 -2.23 32.09 24.56
N ASP A 52 -1.85 31.98 23.29
CA ASP A 52 -1.08 30.84 22.78
C ASP A 52 0.13 31.32 21.97
N THR A 53 1.32 31.02 22.48
CA THR A 53 2.59 31.37 21.86
C THR A 53 2.91 30.34 20.78
N GLU A 54 2.49 30.59 19.55
CA GLU A 54 2.80 29.80 18.33
C GLU A 54 2.90 28.28 18.51
N THR A 55 1.77 27.60 18.44
CA THR A 55 1.73 26.13 18.39
C THR A 55 1.88 25.65 16.94
N ILE A 56 3.10 25.30 16.56
CA ILE A 56 3.35 24.51 15.34
C ILE A 56 2.83 23.09 15.60
N VAL A 57 1.97 22.58 14.72
CA VAL A 57 1.44 21.22 14.81
C VAL A 57 2.02 20.38 13.69
N ASP A 58 2.60 19.22 14.04
CA ASP A 58 3.05 18.24 13.06
C ASP A 58 1.83 17.49 12.48
N LEU A 59 1.59 17.62 11.17
CA LEU A 59 0.49 16.99 10.45
C LEU A 59 0.84 15.57 9.94
N GLY A 60 2.11 15.27 9.74
CA GLY A 60 2.57 13.97 9.26
C GLY A 60 3.98 13.96 8.69
N GLN A 61 4.39 12.80 8.17
CA GLN A 61 5.73 12.56 7.63
C GLN A 61 5.70 11.81 6.29
N CYS A 62 6.59 12.20 5.40
CA CYS A 62 6.81 11.64 4.08
C CYS A 62 8.30 11.41 3.82
N VAL A 63 8.62 10.56 2.86
CA VAL A 63 9.98 10.32 2.34
C VAL A 63 10.08 10.94 0.96
N ILE A 64 11.18 11.62 0.69
CA ILE A 64 11.46 12.22 -0.61
C ILE A 64 11.92 11.11 -1.56
N VAL A 65 11.23 10.93 -2.68
CA VAL A 65 11.59 9.97 -3.72
C VAL A 65 12.44 10.62 -4.80
N GLN A 66 12.14 11.89 -5.09
CA GLN A 66 12.84 12.66 -6.11
C GLN A 66 12.77 14.14 -5.75
N ALA A 67 13.85 14.87 -6.00
CA ALA A 67 13.92 16.31 -5.85
C ALA A 67 14.45 16.91 -7.15
N GLU A 68 13.63 17.74 -7.80
CA GLU A 68 14.03 18.50 -8.99
C GLU A 68 14.15 19.97 -8.61
N PRO A 69 15.26 20.66 -8.93
CA PRO A 69 15.35 22.10 -8.69
C PRO A 69 14.33 22.84 -9.57
N ALA A 70 13.64 23.81 -9.00
CA ALA A 70 12.75 24.68 -9.76
C ALA A 70 13.58 25.54 -10.72
N ARG A 71 13.25 25.52 -12.01
CA ARG A 71 13.91 26.37 -13.00
C ARG A 71 13.72 27.83 -12.57
N ASN A 72 14.83 28.52 -12.31
CA ASN A 72 14.92 29.96 -12.02
C ASN A 72 14.76 30.42 -10.56
N THR A 73 14.64 29.52 -9.58
CA THR A 73 14.62 29.93 -8.15
C THR A 73 15.62 29.12 -7.35
N PRO A 74 16.70 29.73 -6.84
CA PRO A 74 17.64 29.03 -5.98
C PRO A 74 16.92 28.54 -4.73
N ASN A 75 17.32 27.38 -4.22
CA ASN A 75 16.76 26.76 -3.01
C ASN A 75 15.27 26.42 -3.07
N ARG A 76 14.66 26.44 -4.26
CA ARG A 76 13.29 25.99 -4.47
C ARG A 76 13.32 24.63 -5.17
N TYR A 77 12.65 23.65 -4.58
CA TYR A 77 12.69 22.27 -5.08
C TYR A 77 11.30 21.70 -5.25
N ARG A 78 11.08 21.12 -6.43
CA ARG A 78 9.93 20.31 -6.78
C ARG A 78 10.17 18.88 -6.29
N LEU A 79 9.54 18.55 -5.17
CA LEU A 79 9.66 17.28 -4.48
C LEU A 79 8.57 16.32 -4.89
N LYS A 80 8.96 15.09 -5.22
CA LYS A 80 8.08 13.94 -5.37
C LYS A 80 8.17 13.11 -4.11
N VAL A 81 7.08 12.98 -3.37
CA VAL A 81 7.10 12.36 -2.04
C VAL A 81 6.29 11.07 -1.97
N THR A 82 6.74 10.15 -1.12
CA THR A 82 5.98 8.98 -0.66
C THR A 82 5.60 9.19 0.79
N PHE A 83 4.35 8.92 1.13
CA PHE A 83 3.98 8.83 2.54
C PHE A 83 4.78 7.71 3.20
N ASN A 84 5.11 7.86 4.48
CA ASN A 84 5.76 6.83 5.30
C ASN A 84 4.79 5.67 5.57
N MET A 85 4.35 5.04 4.48
CA MET A 85 3.61 3.80 4.46
C MET A 85 4.57 2.77 3.90
N THR A 86 4.73 1.67 4.61
CA THR A 86 5.47 0.53 4.08
C THR A 86 4.86 0.10 2.74
N PRO A 87 5.65 -0.46 1.79
CA PRO A 87 5.12 -0.96 0.53
C PRO A 87 3.89 -1.89 0.70
N GLU A 88 3.83 -2.61 1.81
CA GLU A 88 2.71 -3.46 2.25
C GLU A 88 1.47 -2.64 2.60
N GLN A 89 1.61 -1.55 3.36
CA GLN A 89 0.52 -0.64 3.70
C GLN A 89 0.02 0.15 2.48
N VAL A 90 0.91 0.51 1.56
CA VAL A 90 0.54 1.11 0.27
C VAL A 90 -0.27 0.11 -0.57
N LYS A 91 0.15 -1.16 -0.62
CA LYS A 91 -0.58 -2.25 -1.31
C LYS A 91 -1.96 -2.50 -0.69
N GLN A 92 -2.09 -2.43 0.63
CA GLN A 92 -3.37 -2.57 1.33
C GLN A 92 -4.29 -1.37 1.11
N ARG A 93 -3.76 -0.14 1.17
CA ARG A 93 -4.56 1.10 1.12
C ARG A 93 -4.98 1.50 -0.30
N TYR A 94 -4.13 1.27 -1.29
CA TYR A 94 -4.35 1.73 -2.67
C TYR A 94 -4.60 0.58 -3.65
N GLY A 95 -4.64 -0.65 -3.14
CA GLY A 95 -4.64 -1.87 -3.94
C GLY A 95 -3.27 -2.06 -4.58
N CYS A 96 -2.75 -3.28 -4.51
CA CYS A 96 -1.75 -3.71 -5.47
C CYS A 96 -2.34 -3.41 -6.87
N ARG A 97 -1.71 -2.54 -7.67
CA ARG A 97 -1.88 -2.66 -9.12
C ARG A 97 -1.26 -4.00 -9.44
N CYS A 98 -2.08 -5.05 -9.31
CA CYS A 98 -1.78 -6.34 -9.87
C CYS A 98 -1.55 -6.04 -11.35
N THR A 99 -0.29 -5.92 -11.75
CA THR A 99 0.09 -5.95 -13.15
C THR A 99 -0.67 -7.11 -13.80
N LYS A 100 -1.12 -6.97 -15.05
CA LYS A 100 -1.85 -8.05 -15.77
C LYS A 100 -1.23 -9.44 -15.52
N LEU A 101 0.09 -9.52 -15.42
CA LEU A 101 0.83 -10.75 -15.10
C LEU A 101 0.53 -11.31 -13.70
N SER A 102 0.48 -10.49 -12.65
CA SER A 102 0.22 -10.96 -11.28
C SER A 102 -1.24 -11.38 -11.07
N SER A 103 -2.21 -10.71 -11.69
CA SER A 103 -3.61 -11.16 -11.66
C SER A 103 -3.82 -12.45 -12.45
N ILE A 104 -3.13 -12.62 -13.58
CA ILE A 104 -3.10 -13.89 -14.34
C ILE A 104 -2.47 -15.00 -13.49
N LEU A 105 -1.36 -14.73 -12.80
CA LEU A 105 -0.69 -15.71 -11.94
C LEU A 105 -1.55 -16.10 -10.73
N CYS A 106 -2.28 -15.17 -10.10
CA CYS A 106 -3.22 -15.48 -9.03
C CYS A 106 -4.37 -16.36 -9.54
N ARG A 107 -5.03 -15.98 -10.65
CA ARG A 107 -6.09 -16.79 -11.26
C ARG A 107 -5.60 -18.18 -11.66
N TYR A 108 -4.37 -18.28 -12.17
CA TYR A 108 -3.77 -19.57 -12.52
C TYR A 108 -3.55 -20.45 -11.29
N LYS A 109 -3.05 -19.88 -10.19
CA LYS A 109 -2.90 -20.60 -8.92
C LYS A 109 -4.24 -21.04 -8.32
N GLU A 110 -5.25 -20.18 -8.37
CA GLU A 110 -6.62 -20.51 -7.92
C GLU A 110 -7.20 -21.65 -8.75
N HIS A 111 -7.05 -21.60 -10.07
CA HIS A 111 -7.53 -22.64 -10.98
C HIS A 111 -6.79 -23.98 -10.82
N GLU A 112 -5.48 -23.97 -10.61
CA GLU A 112 -4.72 -25.20 -10.30
C GLU A 112 -5.14 -25.79 -8.93
N ALA A 113 -5.40 -24.95 -7.93
CA ALA A 113 -5.92 -25.39 -6.64
C ALA A 113 -7.33 -26.01 -6.77
N GLU A 114 -8.20 -25.46 -7.63
CA GLU A 114 -9.50 -26.05 -7.94
C GLU A 114 -9.40 -27.41 -8.63
N LYS A 115 -8.50 -27.57 -9.61
CA LYS A 115 -8.24 -28.87 -10.25
C LYS A 115 -7.77 -29.92 -9.26
N GLU A 116 -6.86 -29.56 -8.36
CA GLU A 116 -6.38 -30.49 -7.33
C GLU A 116 -7.51 -30.88 -6.37
N ARG A 117 -8.33 -29.92 -5.92
CA ARG A 117 -9.52 -30.22 -5.11
C ARG A 117 -10.49 -31.15 -5.85
N ALA A 118 -10.74 -30.93 -7.14
CA ALA A 118 -11.59 -31.79 -7.95
C ALA A 118 -11.03 -33.22 -8.07
N LYS A 119 -9.70 -33.39 -8.23
CA LYS A 119 -9.06 -34.71 -8.21
C LYS A 119 -9.22 -35.41 -6.87
N TRP A 120 -9.01 -34.71 -5.77
CA TRP A 120 -9.17 -35.25 -4.42
C TRP A 120 -10.62 -35.65 -4.13
N GLU A 121 -11.58 -34.83 -4.54
CA GLU A 121 -13.00 -35.13 -4.38
C GLU A 121 -13.44 -36.33 -5.23
N ARG A 122 -12.92 -36.47 -6.46
CA ARG A 122 -13.17 -37.65 -7.29
C ARG A 122 -12.61 -38.93 -6.66
N LYS A 123 -11.38 -38.87 -6.13
CA LYS A 123 -10.77 -40.00 -5.40
C LYS A 123 -11.61 -40.37 -4.18
N ARG A 124 -12.05 -39.39 -3.39
CA ARG A 124 -12.92 -39.59 -2.22
C ARG A 124 -14.22 -40.30 -2.60
N ARG A 125 -14.90 -39.87 -3.66
CA ARG A 125 -16.14 -40.50 -4.14
C ARG A 125 -15.94 -41.95 -4.59
N ILE A 126 -14.86 -42.23 -5.32
CA ILE A 126 -14.54 -43.60 -5.74
C ILE A 126 -14.27 -44.49 -4.53
N LEU A 127 -13.53 -43.98 -3.56
CA LEU A 127 -13.20 -44.73 -2.35
C LEU A 127 -14.47 -44.99 -1.51
N ALA A 128 -15.36 -44.01 -1.39
CA ALA A 128 -16.65 -44.16 -0.73
C ALA A 128 -17.53 -45.20 -1.44
N HIS A 129 -17.65 -45.14 -2.77
CA HIS A 129 -18.41 -46.14 -3.54
C HIS A 129 -17.84 -47.55 -3.37
N LYS A 130 -16.50 -47.70 -3.39
CA LYS A 130 -15.86 -49.00 -3.16
C LYS A 130 -16.10 -49.52 -1.74
N ALA A 131 -16.01 -48.65 -0.73
CA ALA A 131 -16.30 -49.00 0.66
C ALA A 131 -17.77 -49.43 0.84
N GLU A 132 -18.70 -48.69 0.24
CA GLU A 132 -20.12 -49.04 0.26
C GLU A 132 -20.39 -50.39 -0.41
N THR A 133 -19.76 -50.63 -1.57
CA THR A 133 -19.88 -51.91 -2.28
C THR A 133 -19.34 -53.07 -1.44
N ALA A 134 -18.16 -52.90 -0.82
CA ALA A 134 -17.57 -53.90 0.07
C ALA A 134 -18.45 -54.18 1.29
N ALA A 135 -19.02 -53.13 1.92
CA ALA A 135 -19.95 -53.28 3.03
C ALA A 135 -21.22 -54.06 2.64
N ARG A 136 -21.75 -53.84 1.42
CA ARG A 136 -22.90 -54.61 0.91
C ARG A 136 -22.56 -56.10 0.72
N TYR A 137 -21.36 -56.42 0.21
CA TYR A 137 -20.92 -57.81 0.06
C TYR A 137 -20.67 -58.50 1.40
N LEU A 138 -20.04 -57.81 2.36
CA LEU A 138 -19.85 -58.34 3.72
C LEU A 138 -21.17 -58.59 4.43
N ARG A 139 -22.15 -57.68 4.27
CA ARG A 139 -23.50 -57.85 4.82
C ARG A 139 -24.24 -59.05 4.21
N LYS A 140 -24.08 -59.29 2.90
CA LYS A 140 -24.67 -60.45 2.22
C LYS A 140 -24.00 -61.78 2.54
N GLY A 141 -22.73 -61.79 2.93
CA GLY A 141 -22.01 -63.00 3.34
C GLY A 141 -22.17 -63.35 4.83
N SER A 142 -23.00 -62.60 5.55
CA SER A 142 -23.30 -62.78 6.99
C SER A 142 -24.75 -63.26 7.24
N GLU A 143 -25.49 -63.58 6.17
CA GLU A 143 -26.77 -64.30 6.17
C GLU A 143 -26.53 -65.75 5.73
#